data_AF-A0A7X8Q3W4-F1
#
_entry.id   AF-A0A7X8Q3W4-F1
#
_cell.length_a   1.000
_cell.length_b   1.000
_cell.length_c   1.000
_cell.angle_alpha   90.00
_cell.angle_beta   90.00
_cell.angle_gamma   90.00
#
_symmetry.space_group_name_H-M   'P 1'
#
loop_
_entity.id
_entity.type
_entity.pdbx_description
1 polymer ?
#
loop_
_entity_poly.entity_id
_entity_poly.type
_entity_poly.pdbx_seq_one_letter_code
_entity_poly.pdbx_strand_id
1 'polypeptide(L)' 'MFSLAEAGIIFRIASIAIIISVFYTFLKQAGRDEYAYMILLAGLAVVLTMVIPQIMELFQAVERVFSLY' A
#
# COMPACT_ATOMS: atom_id res chain seq x y z
N MET A 1 7.95 5.46 24.40
CA MET A 1 7.07 4.31 24.14
C MET A 1 6.30 4.61 22.86
N PHE A 2 6.98 4.50 21.71
CA PHE A 2 6.34 4.64 20.39
C PHE A 2 5.51 3.37 20.18
N SER A 3 4.20 3.52 20.10
CA SER A 3 3.30 2.37 20.04
C SER A 3 3.39 1.73 18.65
N LEU A 4 3.53 0.40 18.60
CA LEU A 4 3.47 -0.38 17.36
C LEU A 4 2.19 -0.13 16.54
N ALA A 5 1.16 0.49 17.14
CA ALA A 5 -0.11 0.80 16.51
C ALA A 5 0.02 1.88 15.43
N GLU A 6 0.80 2.94 15.65
CA GLU A 6 1.01 4.03 14.67
C GLU A 6 1.85 3.56 13.47
N ALA A 7 2.75 2.61 13.71
CA ALA A 7 3.55 1.99 12.65
C ALA A 7 2.76 0.98 11.81
N GLY A 8 1.57 0.54 12.23
CA GLY A 8 0.86 -0.59 11.63
C GLY A 8 0.62 -0.44 10.12
N ILE A 9 0.20 0.74 9.67
CA ILE A 9 -0.06 1.00 8.24
C ILE A 9 1.25 1.09 7.44
N ILE A 10 2.24 1.83 7.96
CA ILE A 10 3.53 1.99 7.30
C ILE A 10 4.23 0.63 7.17
N PHE A 11 4.21 -0.18 8.22
CA PHE A 11 4.81 -1.51 8.25
C PHE A 11 4.10 -2.47 7.30
N ARG A 12 2.78 -2.35 7.16
CA ARG A 12 1.97 -3.16 6.24
C ARG A 12 2.27 -2.82 4.78
N ILE A 13 2.38 -1.53 4.44
CA ILE A 13 2.79 -1.08 3.10
C ILE A 13 4.23 -1.50 2.81
N ALA A 14 5.16 -1.33 3.76
CA ALA A 14 6.57 -1.71 3.60
C ALA A 14 6.74 -3.22 3.38
N SER A 15 5.99 -4.05 4.11
CA SER A 15 6.03 -5.51 3.96
C SER A 15 5.58 -5.95 2.56
N ILE A 16 4.51 -5.35 2.03
CA ILE A 16 4.02 -5.62 0.68
C ILE A 16 5.04 -5.14 -0.38
N ALA A 17 5.65 -3.98 -0.18
CA ALA A 17 6.68 -3.44 -1.09
C ALA A 17 7.91 -4.37 -1.17
N ILE A 18 8.34 -4.96 -0.05
CA ILE A 18 9.42 -5.95 -0.01
C ILE A 18 9.04 -7.18 -0.83
N ILE A 19 7.83 -7.72 -0.64
CA ILE A 19 7.34 -8.89 -1.39
C ILE A 19 7.33 -8.60 -2.89
N ILE A 20 6.75 -7.47 -3.32
CA ILE A 20 6.71 -7.06 -4.74
C ILE A 20 8.13 -6.96 -5.31
N SER A 21 9.07 -6.36 -4.56
CA SER A 21 10.46 -6.21 -5.00
C SER A 21 11.17 -7.55 -5.17
N VAL A 22 10.92 -8.51 -4.28
CA VAL A 22 11.47 -9.86 -4.39
C VAL A 22 10.91 -10.56 -5.63
N PHE A 23 9.60 -10.51 -5.87
CA PHE A 23 8.98 -11.09 -7.06
C PHE A 23 9.49 -10.45 -8.36
N TYR A 24 9.58 -9.11 -8.38
CA TYR A 24 10.13 -8.37 -9.50
C TYR A 24 11.56 -8.80 -9.82
N THR A 25 12.42 -8.87 -8.81
CA THR A 25 13.82 -9.27 -8.96
C THR A 25 13.95 -10.71 -9.45
N PHE A 26 13.11 -11.61 -8.93
CA PHE A 26 13.10 -13.01 -9.32
C PHE A 26 12.68 -13.21 -10.79
N LEU A 27 11.62 -12.53 -11.24
CA LEU A 27 11.16 -12.61 -12.63
C LEU A 27 12.12 -11.96 -13.61
N LYS A 28 12.76 -10.87 -13.20
CA LYS A 28 13.83 -10.23 -13.96
C LYS A 28 15.03 -11.17 -14.11
N GLN A 29 15.45 -11.85 -13.03
CA GLN A 29 16.52 -12.87 -13.09
C GLN A 29 16.13 -14.09 -13.91
N ALA A 30 14.85 -14.44 -13.97
CA ALA A 30 14.33 -15.51 -14.84
C ALA A 30 14.28 -15.12 -16.33
N GLY A 31 14.70 -13.90 -16.70
CA GLY A 31 14.68 -13.41 -18.08
C GLY A 31 13.28 -13.10 -18.60
N ARG A 32 12.31 -12.90 -17.70
CA ARG A 32 10.90 -12.65 -18.01
C ARG A 32 10.52 -11.21 -17.66
N ASP A 33 11.16 -10.26 -18.33
CA ASP A 33 11.02 -8.83 -18.05
C ASP A 33 9.57 -8.33 -18.18
N GLU A 34 8.79 -8.87 -19.12
CA GLU A 34 7.38 -8.52 -19.30
C GLU A 34 6.55 -8.78 -18.03
N TYR A 35 6.74 -9.95 -17.41
CA TYR A 35 6.05 -10.33 -16.17
C TYR A 35 6.55 -9.52 -14.98
N ALA A 36 7.82 -9.13 -14.97
CA ALA A 36 8.38 -8.26 -13.95
C ALA A 36 7.68 -6.88 -13.98
N TYR A 37 7.49 -6.30 -15.17
CA TYR A 37 6.73 -5.05 -15.32
C TYR A 37 5.27 -5.19 -14.88
N MET A 38 4.60 -6.31 -15.18
CA MET A 38 3.23 -6.55 -14.72
C MET A 38 3.14 -6.57 -13.19
N ILE A 39 4.14 -7.11 -12.50
CA ILE A 39 4.19 -7.12 -11.03
C ILE A 39 4.42 -5.74 -10.43
N LEU A 40 5.18 -4.86 -11.09
CA LEU A 40 5.28 -3.47 -10.67
C LEU A 40 3.92 -2.76 -10.78
N LEU A 41 3.20 -2.96 -11.87
CA LEU A 41 1.86 -2.39 -12.08
C LEU A 41 0.84 -2.93 -11.07
N ALA A 42 0.84 -4.25 -10.84
CA ALA A 42 -0.01 -4.89 -9.84
C ALA A 42 0.32 -4.39 -8.42
N GLY A 43 1.61 -4.26 -8.11
CA GLY A 43 2.08 -3.72 -6.84
C GLY A 43 1.60 -2.29 -6.60
N LEU A 44 1.68 -1.44 -7.62
CA LEU A 44 1.15 -0.08 -7.57
C LEU A 44 -0.37 -0.07 -7.33
N ALA A 45 -1.13 -0.89 -8.08
CA ALA A 45 -2.58 -0.99 -7.91
C ALA A 45 -2.97 -1.43 -6.48
N VAL A 46 -2.28 -2.42 -5.91
CA VAL A 46 -2.51 -2.89 -4.54
C VAL A 46 -2.28 -1.77 -3.52
N VAL A 47 -1.15 -1.04 -3.63
CA VAL A 47 -0.84 0.06 -2.72
C VAL A 47 -1.89 1.17 -2.82
N LEU A 48 -2.29 1.55 -4.03
CA LEU A 48 -3.35 2.55 -4.21
C LEU A 48 -4.66 2.11 -3.54
N THR A 49 -5.03 0.84 -3.67
CA THR A 49 -6.25 0.29 -3.05
C THR A 49 -6.19 0.34 -1.52
N MET A 50 -4.99 0.23 -0.92
CA MET A 50 -4.82 0.36 0.53
C MET A 50 -4.93 1.80 1.04
N VAL A 51 -4.61 2.80 0.20
CA VAL A 51 -4.67 4.22 0.58
C VAL A 51 -6.11 4.76 0.52
N ILE A 52 -6.94 4.27 -0.42
CA ILE A 52 -8.34 4.68 -0.57
C ILE A 52 -9.14 4.69 0.76
N PRO A 53 -9.21 3.59 1.53
CA PRO A 53 -10.01 3.57 2.76
C PRO A 53 -9.49 4.55 3.82
N GLN A 54 -8.18 4.80 3.85
CA GLN A 54 -7.59 5.78 4.77
C GLN A 54 -8.03 7.20 4.44
N ILE A 55 -8.10 7.54 3.16
CA ILE A 55 -8.65 8.82 2.71
C ILE A 55 -10.14 8.90 3.08
N MET A 56 -10.92 7.84 2.87
CA MET A 56 -12.35 7.82 3.22
C MET A 56 -12.59 8.03 4.72
N GLU A 57 -11.77 7.42 5.58
CA GLU A 57 -11.86 7.62 7.03
C GLU A 57 -11.64 9.09 7.41
N LEU A 58 -10.69 9.77 6.76
CA LEU A 58 -10.45 11.20 6.97
C LEU A 58 -11.63 12.04 6.52
N PHE A 59 -12.21 11.75 5.34
CA PHE A 59 -13.40 12.45 4.85
C PHE A 59 -14.59 12.25 5.81
N GLN A 60 -14.84 11.03 6.26
CA GLN A 60 -15.91 10.75 7.24
C GLN A 60 -15.66 11.43 8.59
N ALA A 61 -14.40 11.60 8.99
CA ALA A 61 -14.06 12.34 10.21
C ALA A 61 -14.40 13.83 10.04
N VAL A 62 -14.07 14.41 8.88
CA VAL A 62 -14.44 15.79 8.54
C VAL A 62 -15.96 15.97 8.50
N GLU A 63 -16.70 15.12 7.79
CA GLU A 63 -18.16 15.17 7.75
C GLU A 63 -18.80 15.06 9.13
N ARG A 64 -18.26 14.23 10.03
CA ARG A 64 -18.75 14.12 11.42
C ARG A 64 -18.55 15.40 12.21
N VAL A 65 -17.42 16.07 12.05
CA VAL A 65 -17.16 17.36 12.73
C VAL A 65 -18.11 18.44 12.21
N PHE A 66 -18.35 18.49 10.90
CA PHE A 66 -19.25 19.47 10.29
C PHE A 66 -20.75 19.17 10.52
N SER A 67 -21.15 17.91 10.75
CA SER A 67 -22.54 17.55 11.07
C SER A 67 -22.90 17.67 12.55
N LEU A 68 -21.91 17.80 13.42
CA LEU A 68 -22.08 18.06 14.85
C LEU A 68 -22.12 19.56 15.19
N TYR A 69 -21.93 20.44 14.21
CA TYR A 69 -21.99 21.89 14.33
C TYR A 69 -23.20 22.44 13.57
#